data_AF-A0A2X0PHV3-F1
#
_entry.id   AF-A0A2X0PHV3-F1
#
_cell.length_a   1.000
_cell.length_b   1.000
_cell.length_c   1.000
_cell.angle_alpha   90.00
_cell.angle_beta   90.00
_cell.angle_gamma   90.00
#
_symmetry.space_group_name_H-M   'P 1'
#
loop_
_entity.id
_entity.type
_entity.pdbx_description
1 polymer ?
#
loop_
_entity_poly.entity_id
_entity_poly.type
_entity_poly.pdbx_seq_one_letter_code
_entity_poly.pdbx_strand_id
1 'polypeptide(L)'
;MFELKSKLNKEMSAADYKDYYTKGYKTDVDQILIDDKTMSFVKNGVKESYTYQYKGFKILNYSKGNRGVRYLFESNDPKAGEFKYAQFSDHNISPVKTSHFHIFHGGESQEKVLSELENWPTYYPKMLTGFEIAQEMIAH
;
A
#
# COMPACT_ATOMS: atom_id res chain seq x y z
N MET A 1 10.36 12.18 12.48
CA MET A 1 10.23 10.71 12.24
C MET A 1 11.52 10.11 11.70
N PHE A 2 12.01 10.50 10.51
CA PHE A 2 13.22 9.90 9.93
C PHE A 2 14.49 10.06 10.77
N GLU A 3 14.67 11.19 11.44
CA GLU A 3 15.77 11.37 12.41
C GLU A 3 15.72 10.38 13.58
N LEU A 4 14.51 10.01 14.02
CA LEU A 4 14.35 9.03 15.07
C LEU A 4 14.64 7.62 14.53
N LYS A 5 14.13 7.28 13.32
CA LYS A 5 14.45 6.01 12.67
C LYS A 5 15.95 5.84 12.43
N SER A 6 16.68 6.87 12.00
CA SER A 6 18.14 6.81 11.82
C SER A 6 18.93 6.67 13.13
N LYS A 7 18.36 7.12 14.26
CA LYS A 7 18.96 6.94 15.59
C LYS A 7 18.72 5.54 16.14
N LEU A 8 17.55 4.96 15.88
CA LEU A 8 17.16 3.60 16.30
C LEU A 8 17.82 2.53 15.43
N ASN A 9 17.89 2.75 14.13
CA ASN A 9 18.57 1.89 13.16
C ASN A 9 19.61 2.71 12.38
N LYS A 10 20.90 2.39 12.58
CA LYS A 10 22.04 3.12 12.00
C LYS A 10 22.41 2.67 10.59
N GLU A 11 21.59 1.85 9.94
CA GLU A 11 21.82 1.40 8.55
C GLU A 11 21.69 2.55 7.52
N MET A 12 20.87 3.56 7.82
CA MET A 12 20.56 4.65 6.88
C MET A 12 20.57 6.00 7.61
N SER A 13 20.99 7.06 6.90
CA SER A 13 20.85 8.42 7.42
C SER A 13 19.38 8.86 7.38
N ALA A 14 19.05 9.94 8.10
CA ALA A 14 17.69 10.51 8.05
C ALA A 14 17.30 10.96 6.63
N ALA A 15 18.26 11.41 5.83
CA ALA A 15 18.05 11.79 4.43
C ALA A 15 17.77 10.55 3.57
N ASP A 16 18.56 9.48 3.72
CA ASP A 16 18.34 8.23 2.97
C ASP A 16 16.98 7.61 3.31
N TYR A 17 16.57 7.65 4.58
CA TYR A 17 15.23 7.23 4.98
C TYR A 17 14.17 8.09 4.30
N LYS A 18 14.32 9.41 4.32
CA LYS A 18 13.36 10.31 3.66
C LYS A 18 13.23 9.99 2.18
N ASP A 19 14.32 9.75 1.48
CA ASP A 19 14.31 9.43 0.04
C ASP A 19 13.66 8.06 -0.22
N TYR A 20 13.99 7.05 0.59
CA TYR A 20 13.37 5.72 0.53
C TYR A 20 11.84 5.80 0.69
N TYR A 21 11.37 6.47 1.74
CA TYR A 21 9.94 6.63 2.00
C TYR A 21 9.26 7.56 0.97
N THR A 22 9.97 8.55 0.43
CA THR A 22 9.44 9.41 -0.65
C THR A 22 9.18 8.60 -1.92
N LYS A 23 10.10 7.70 -2.29
CA LYS A 23 9.91 6.76 -3.41
C LYS A 23 8.79 5.77 -3.12
N GLY A 24 8.77 5.22 -1.91
CA GLY A 24 7.76 4.28 -1.45
C GLY A 24 6.34 4.83 -1.47
N TYR A 25 6.13 6.03 -0.92
CA TYR A 25 4.78 6.58 -0.74
C TYR A 25 4.25 7.37 -1.92
N LYS A 26 5.08 7.66 -2.93
CA LYS A 26 4.66 8.47 -4.07
C LYS A 26 3.45 7.84 -4.76
N THR A 27 2.37 8.60 -4.88
CA THR A 27 1.15 8.23 -5.59
C THR A 27 0.40 9.51 -5.97
N ASP A 28 -0.47 9.42 -6.97
CA ASP A 28 -1.44 10.46 -7.33
C ASP A 28 -2.87 10.11 -6.89
N VAL A 29 -3.04 9.02 -6.15
CA VAL A 29 -4.30 8.63 -5.50
C VAL A 29 -4.32 9.20 -4.09
N ASP A 30 -5.17 10.20 -3.87
CA ASP A 30 -5.27 10.94 -2.62
C ASP A 30 -6.04 10.16 -1.55
N GLN A 31 -7.07 9.41 -1.95
CA GLN A 31 -7.96 8.67 -1.05
C GLN A 31 -8.43 7.37 -1.67
N ILE A 32 -8.62 6.37 -0.81
CA ILE A 32 -9.26 5.12 -1.18
C ILE A 32 -10.44 4.88 -0.25
N LEU A 33 -11.62 4.66 -0.81
CA LEU A 33 -12.81 4.25 -0.07
C LEU A 33 -13.08 2.79 -0.39
N ILE A 34 -13.15 1.96 0.64
CA ILE A 34 -13.39 0.53 0.51
C ILE A 34 -14.71 0.22 1.20
N ASP A 35 -15.64 -0.39 0.48
CA ASP A 35 -16.84 -1.01 1.04
C ASP A 35 -16.80 -2.53 0.79
N ASP A 36 -17.90 -3.24 1.02
CA ASP A 36 -17.97 -4.72 0.95
C ASP A 36 -17.28 -5.31 -0.29
N LYS A 37 -17.57 -4.75 -1.48
CA LYS A 37 -17.08 -5.31 -2.76
C LYS A 37 -16.46 -4.28 -3.68
N THR A 38 -16.50 -3.01 -3.33
CA THR A 38 -16.00 -1.94 -4.18
C THR A 38 -14.83 -1.21 -3.55
N MET A 39 -13.90 -0.80 -4.41
CA MET A 39 -12.85 0.15 -4.07
C MET A 39 -13.05 1.37 -4.95
N SER A 40 -13.00 2.54 -4.33
CA SER A 40 -13.05 3.83 -5.01
C SER A 40 -11.73 4.56 -4.83
N PHE A 41 -11.09 4.91 -5.93
CA PHE A 41 -9.83 5.64 -5.98
C PHE A 41 -10.14 7.11 -6.30
N VAL A 42 -9.68 8.01 -5.45
CA VAL A 42 -9.80 9.46 -5.67
C VAL A 42 -8.46 9.98 -6.14
N LYS A 43 -8.37 10.39 -7.40
CA LYS A 43 -7.16 10.90 -8.05
C LYS A 43 -7.45 12.26 -8.65
N ASN A 44 -6.70 13.28 -8.23
CA ASN A 44 -6.90 14.66 -8.68
C ASN A 44 -8.37 15.14 -8.54
N GLY A 45 -9.03 14.73 -7.46
CA GLY A 45 -10.45 15.04 -7.19
C GLY A 45 -11.47 14.23 -8.01
N VAL A 46 -11.03 13.37 -8.94
CA VAL A 46 -11.91 12.46 -9.68
C VAL A 46 -12.01 11.13 -8.93
N LYS A 47 -13.24 10.64 -8.73
CA LYS A 47 -13.50 9.34 -8.10
C LYS A 47 -13.80 8.28 -9.15
N GLU A 48 -13.00 7.24 -9.19
CA GLU A 48 -13.22 6.03 -9.98
C GLU A 48 -13.57 4.87 -9.06
N SER A 49 -14.63 4.11 -9.36
CA SER A 49 -15.15 3.06 -8.46
C SER A 49 -15.34 1.76 -9.22
N TYR A 50 -14.81 0.66 -8.67
CA TYR A 50 -14.86 -0.65 -9.32
C TYR A 50 -15.22 -1.75 -8.32
N THR A 51 -15.93 -2.77 -8.80
CA THR A 51 -16.18 -4.00 -8.02
C THR A 51 -15.01 -4.97 -8.18
N TYR A 52 -14.58 -5.58 -7.09
CA TYR A 52 -13.44 -6.50 -7.07
C TYR A 52 -13.84 -7.91 -6.65
N GLN A 53 -13.10 -8.88 -7.19
CA GLN A 53 -13.13 -10.27 -6.76
C GLN A 53 -11.80 -10.61 -6.11
N TYR A 54 -11.87 -11.29 -4.96
CA TYR A 54 -10.68 -11.85 -4.32
C TYR A 54 -10.11 -12.99 -5.18
N LYS A 55 -8.80 -12.97 -5.40
CA LYS A 55 -8.06 -13.94 -6.22
C LYS A 55 -7.03 -14.76 -5.42
N GLY A 56 -7.14 -14.73 -4.08
CA GLY A 56 -6.22 -15.43 -3.20
C GLY A 56 -5.08 -14.54 -2.71
N PHE A 57 -4.02 -15.16 -2.21
CA PHE A 57 -2.86 -14.46 -1.68
C PHE A 57 -1.55 -15.02 -2.24
N LYS A 58 -0.48 -14.24 -2.16
CA LYS A 58 0.89 -14.66 -2.50
C LYS A 58 1.83 -14.32 -1.36
N ILE A 59 2.74 -15.25 -1.07
CA ILE A 59 3.83 -15.03 -0.12
C ILE A 59 5.04 -14.56 -0.93
N LEU A 60 5.57 -13.39 -0.58
CA LEU A 60 6.79 -12.84 -1.14
C LEU A 60 7.95 -13.10 -0.19
N ASN A 61 9.08 -13.52 -0.74
CA ASN A 61 10.35 -13.61 -0.01
C ASN A 61 11.24 -12.46 -0.46
N TYR A 62 11.61 -11.58 0.45
CA TYR A 62 12.46 -10.43 0.15
C TYR A 62 13.94 -10.79 0.32
N SER A 63 14.82 -10.08 -0.38
CA SER A 63 16.27 -10.30 -0.34
C SER A 63 16.87 -10.16 1.05
N LYS A 64 16.26 -9.35 1.93
CA LYS A 64 16.64 -9.19 3.34
C LYS A 64 16.21 -10.38 4.24
N GLY A 65 15.60 -11.41 3.67
CA GLY A 65 15.17 -12.63 4.38
C GLY A 65 13.82 -12.54 5.07
N ASN A 66 13.22 -11.35 5.14
CA ASN A 66 11.84 -11.18 5.60
C ASN A 66 10.83 -11.60 4.53
N ARG A 67 9.58 -11.85 4.95
CA ARG A 67 8.48 -12.25 4.07
C ARG A 67 7.31 -11.28 4.20
N GLY A 68 6.54 -11.16 3.13
CA GLY A 68 5.29 -10.38 3.10
C GLY A 68 4.17 -11.17 2.45
N VAL A 69 2.93 -10.89 2.83
CA VAL A 69 1.73 -11.46 2.19
C VAL A 69 1.06 -10.37 1.35
N ARG A 70 0.77 -10.72 0.09
CA ARG A 70 -0.05 -9.94 -0.82
C ARG A 70 -1.42 -10.57 -0.91
N TYR A 71 -2.48 -9.83 -0.63
CA TYR A 71 -3.86 -10.24 -0.89
C TYR A 71 -4.32 -9.67 -2.23
N LEU A 72 -4.68 -10.53 -3.18
CA LEU A 72 -4.90 -10.16 -4.58
C LEU A 72 -6.39 -9.97 -4.85
N PHE A 73 -6.70 -8.88 -5.55
CA PHE A 73 -8.02 -8.51 -6.02
C PHE A 73 -7.97 -8.15 -7.50
N GLU A 74 -9.04 -8.44 -8.22
CA GLU A 74 -9.17 -8.10 -9.64
C GLU A 74 -10.58 -7.60 -9.94
N SER A 75 -10.66 -6.51 -10.72
CA SER A 75 -11.90 -6.05 -11.31
C SER A 75 -12.07 -6.61 -12.72
N ASN A 76 -13.29 -7.03 -13.03
CA ASN A 76 -13.69 -7.42 -14.38
C ASN A 76 -14.24 -6.24 -15.20
N ASP A 77 -14.29 -5.03 -14.63
CA ASP A 77 -14.76 -3.86 -15.36
C ASP A 77 -13.74 -3.49 -16.46
N PRO A 78 -14.14 -3.47 -17.75
CA PRO A 78 -13.23 -3.13 -18.84
C PRO A 78 -12.68 -1.70 -18.74
N LYS A 79 -13.29 -0.83 -17.93
CA LYS A 79 -12.85 0.55 -17.69
C LYS A 79 -11.88 0.68 -16.51
N ALA A 80 -11.61 -0.39 -15.77
CA ALA A 80 -10.79 -0.33 -14.56
C ALA A 80 -9.34 0.13 -14.81
N GLY A 81 -8.84 0.08 -16.05
CA GLY A 81 -7.56 0.68 -16.44
C GLY A 81 -6.41 0.27 -15.52
N GLU A 82 -5.71 1.26 -14.95
CA GLU A 82 -4.60 1.06 -14.01
C GLU A 82 -5.01 0.48 -12.64
N PHE A 83 -6.31 0.41 -12.35
CA PHE A 83 -6.87 -0.17 -11.13
C PHE A 83 -7.38 -1.60 -11.31
N LYS A 84 -7.25 -2.19 -12.50
CA LYS A 84 -7.79 -3.53 -12.79
C LYS A 84 -7.31 -4.59 -11.80
N TYR A 85 -6.01 -4.61 -11.51
CA TYR A 85 -5.38 -5.49 -10.53
C TYR A 85 -5.04 -4.66 -9.30
N ALA A 86 -5.45 -5.09 -8.11
CA ALA A 86 -5.14 -4.44 -6.85
C ALA A 86 -4.63 -5.47 -5.84
N GLN A 87 -3.60 -5.12 -5.08
CA GLN A 87 -3.02 -5.99 -4.07
C GLN A 87 -2.78 -5.25 -2.77
N PHE A 88 -3.18 -5.85 -1.65
CA PHE A 88 -2.95 -5.29 -0.31
C PHE A 88 -1.83 -6.02 0.41
N SER A 89 -1.07 -5.26 1.19
CA SER A 89 -0.10 -5.76 2.16
C SER A 89 -0.19 -4.89 3.41
N ASP A 90 -0.59 -5.47 4.52
CA ASP A 90 -0.92 -4.76 5.75
C ASP A 90 -0.20 -5.32 6.99
N HIS A 91 0.83 -6.15 6.77
CA HIS A 91 1.61 -6.87 7.79
C HIS A 91 0.83 -7.98 8.51
N ASN A 92 -0.43 -8.19 8.19
CA ASN A 92 -1.24 -9.28 8.73
C ASN A 92 -1.19 -10.50 7.80
N ILE A 93 -1.39 -11.68 8.38
CA ILE A 93 -1.42 -12.96 7.66
C ILE A 93 -2.73 -13.75 7.88
N SER A 94 -3.68 -13.14 8.58
CA SER A 94 -4.97 -13.71 8.94
C SER A 94 -6.04 -12.60 8.99
N PRO A 95 -7.34 -12.94 8.84
CA PRO A 95 -8.41 -11.95 8.84
C PRO A 95 -8.41 -11.07 10.11
N VAL A 96 -8.19 -9.77 9.93
CA VAL A 96 -8.21 -8.76 10.98
C VAL A 96 -8.54 -7.40 10.38
N LYS A 97 -9.09 -6.49 11.18
CA LYS A 97 -9.22 -5.09 10.77
C LYS A 97 -7.83 -4.45 10.77
N THR A 98 -7.40 -3.95 9.62
CA THR A 98 -6.09 -3.32 9.49
C THR A 98 -6.05 -1.89 10.04
N SER A 99 -4.93 -1.51 10.65
CA SER A 99 -4.62 -0.14 11.05
C SER A 99 -4.15 0.71 9.87
N HIS A 100 -3.39 0.15 8.93
CA HIS A 100 -2.90 0.79 7.72
C HIS A 100 -2.58 -0.26 6.66
N PHE A 101 -2.51 0.14 5.40
CA PHE A 101 -2.14 -0.79 4.34
C PHE A 101 -1.23 -0.15 3.30
N HIS A 102 -0.42 -1.00 2.68
CA HIS A 102 0.25 -0.74 1.42
C HIS A 102 -0.62 -1.33 0.30
N ILE A 103 -0.87 -0.55 -0.76
CA ILE A 103 -1.61 -1.00 -1.93
C ILE A 103 -0.76 -0.88 -3.20
N PHE A 104 -0.92 -1.85 -4.08
CA PHE A 104 -0.23 -1.96 -5.36
C PHE A 104 -1.30 -2.17 -6.40
N HIS A 105 -1.23 -1.47 -7.51
CA HIS A 105 -2.21 -1.62 -8.58
C HIS A 105 -1.57 -1.52 -9.96
N GLY A 106 -2.26 -2.06 -10.96
CA GLY A 106 -1.83 -1.99 -12.35
C GLY A 106 -2.89 -2.52 -13.31
N GLY A 107 -2.69 -2.26 -14.60
CA GLY A 107 -3.62 -2.68 -15.66
C GLY A 107 -3.22 -3.94 -16.43
N GLU A 108 -1.99 -4.43 -16.25
CA GLU A 108 -1.42 -5.50 -17.08
C GLU A 108 -1.70 -6.91 -16.54
N SER A 109 -1.20 -7.24 -15.34
CA SER A 109 -1.38 -8.55 -14.71
C SER A 109 -1.07 -8.53 -13.21
N GLN A 110 -1.52 -9.55 -12.48
CA GLN A 110 -1.14 -9.74 -11.07
C GLN A 110 0.37 -9.90 -10.91
N GLU A 111 1.03 -10.60 -11.83
CA GLU A 111 2.48 -10.83 -11.83
C GLU A 111 3.26 -9.52 -11.97
N LYS A 112 2.79 -8.61 -12.84
CA LYS A 112 3.40 -7.29 -13.00
C LYS A 112 3.31 -6.50 -11.71
N VAL A 113 2.14 -6.50 -11.06
CA VAL A 113 1.94 -5.81 -9.77
C VAL A 113 2.76 -6.48 -8.64
N LEU A 114 2.92 -7.81 -8.64
CA LEU A 114 3.76 -8.53 -7.68
C LEU A 114 5.25 -8.21 -7.82
N SER A 115 5.69 -7.86 -9.03
CA SER A 115 7.09 -7.49 -9.28
C SER A 115 7.47 -6.10 -8.75
N GLU A 116 6.48 -5.28 -8.37
CA GLU A 116 6.71 -3.97 -7.76
C GLU A 116 7.12 -4.12 -6.29
N LEU A 117 8.32 -3.63 -5.98
CA LEU A 117 8.96 -3.74 -4.67
C LEU A 117 9.41 -2.39 -4.11
N GLU A 118 9.38 -1.32 -4.90
CA GLU A 118 10.00 -0.03 -4.57
C GLU A 118 8.97 1.07 -4.33
N ASN A 119 7.83 1.05 -5.04
CA ASN A 119 6.71 1.94 -4.83
C ASN A 119 5.55 1.19 -4.17
N TRP A 120 5.14 1.67 -3.01
CA TRP A 120 4.18 1.04 -2.11
C TRP A 120 3.31 2.11 -1.44
N PRO A 121 2.41 2.74 -2.22
CA PRO A 121 1.44 3.72 -1.72
C PRO A 121 0.78 3.24 -0.43
N THR A 122 0.73 4.11 0.58
CA THR A 122 0.38 3.74 1.95
C THR A 122 -0.73 4.62 2.50
N TYR A 123 -1.72 3.98 3.10
CA TYR A 123 -2.95 4.64 3.54
C TYR A 123 -3.25 4.31 5.01
N TYR A 124 -3.65 5.35 5.72
CA TYR A 124 -4.13 5.30 7.10
C TYR A 124 -5.60 5.75 7.15
N PRO A 125 -6.35 5.41 8.21
CA PRO A 125 -7.71 5.87 8.41
C PRO A 125 -7.80 7.40 8.38
N LYS A 126 -8.76 7.93 7.62
CA LYS A 126 -8.97 9.37 7.39
C LYS A 126 -9.16 10.20 8.68
N MET A 127 -9.59 9.56 9.77
CA MET A 127 -9.79 10.20 11.06
C MET A 127 -8.49 10.55 11.80
N LEU A 128 -7.36 9.98 11.39
CA LEU A 128 -6.07 10.26 12.01
C LEU A 128 -5.47 11.57 11.47
N THR A 129 -4.90 12.34 12.37
CA THR A 129 -4.07 13.50 12.06
C THR A 129 -2.69 13.06 11.56
N GLY A 130 -1.98 13.94 10.85
CA GLY A 130 -0.60 13.67 10.43
C GLY A 130 0.36 13.39 11.60
N PHE A 131 0.06 13.93 12.80
CA PHE A 131 0.84 13.64 14.00
C PHE A 131 0.58 12.22 14.53
N GLU A 132 -0.68 11.80 14.61
CA GLU A 132 -1.04 10.42 15.00
C GLU A 132 -0.46 9.39 14.02
N ILE A 133 -0.55 9.66 12.71
CA ILE A 133 0.09 8.81 11.69
C ILE A 133 1.60 8.73 11.93
N ALA A 134 2.27 9.86 12.18
CA ALA A 134 3.70 9.86 12.45
C ALA A 134 4.07 9.08 13.72
N GLN A 135 3.21 9.05 14.75
CA GLN A 135 3.40 8.25 15.94
C GLN A 135 3.26 6.75 15.65
N GLU A 136 2.23 6.35 14.91
CA GLU A 136 2.04 4.95 14.49
C GLU A 136 3.23 4.44 13.67
N MET A 137 3.72 5.25 12.73
CA MET A 137 4.90 4.94 11.91
C MET A 137 6.21 4.77 12.72
N ILE A 138 6.28 5.35 13.92
CA ILE A 138 7.43 5.20 14.82
C ILE A 138 7.30 3.93 15.66
N ALA A 139 6.07 3.56 16.03
CA ALA A 139 5.77 2.34 16.78
C ALA A 139 5.93 1.06 15.92
N HIS A 140 5.88 1.21 14.59
CA HIS A 140 6.14 0.17 13.59
C HIS A 140 7.58 0.22 13.04
#